data_AF-A0A2N2JDF6-F1
#
_entry.id   AF-A0A2N2JDF6-F1
#
_cell.length_a   1.000
_cell.length_b   1.000
_cell.length_c   1.000
_cell.angle_alpha   90.00
_cell.angle_beta   90.00
_cell.angle_gamma   90.00
#
_symmetry.space_group_name_H-M   'P 1'
#
loop_
_entity.id
_entity.type
_entity.pdbx_description
1 polymer ?
#
loop_
_entity_poly.entity_id
_entity_poly.type
_entity_poly.pdbx_seq_one_letter_code
_entity_poly.pdbx_strand_id
1 'polypeptide(L)'
;MQLIRLGATALVCLVWSGCAADTTDPRGSTGSTVAVNIAPLQLANVSDACWDIEVRNGSGETVFTKRVTSRQYGDGQGDASYVGPCDGSQGEAANVVYLDLVGIYDGAATCAPAFVAGDDLDGGSQPFNDGFGVLSRTITCEANADTAVDFNVTVLRPANQGFFDVAVNFDSVFCSAKLDCCDDADEDFRCDPAEYIKLLANGAGGRDTTVVLGFACTAGGGDADTTLLMDDIVIDCGADGAAVIDPDGGLGNIYGTAAVNDPEGLLFQVAVYRGEESFTFSKRYWNVAIGVDTVALAGSECTLTTKAGADDASAAGGAQNQHIAAGDVFPFVAFTDIPFWGYFDGTSVLDTFACAQERLDGPESYLQTVYTGTGATVDTCFDHSYPAVTAGGNCDAPPLALTLTCLQYPNVGAAEGEGIWEGGFNEETPPGGTHVVYADATTREIAGFASPLADGDYGIVTGQYCPLHAPADVFQYITGTWLIAVIDTGGANPCGLGAGGLDSFTIIAETNAVESVYPGGPPDYDPPGSPPQCFF
;
A
#
# COMPACT_ATOMS: atom_id res chain seq x y z
N MET A 1 -21.51 29.62 68.36
CA MET A 1 -22.49 29.43 69.45
C MET A 1 -23.49 28.39 68.97
N GLN A 2 -23.79 27.42 69.83
CA GLN A 2 -24.41 26.11 69.57
C GLN A 2 -25.69 26.12 68.71
N LEU A 3 -25.88 25.08 67.89
CA LEU A 3 -27.07 24.22 68.00
C LEU A 3 -26.92 22.89 67.27
N ILE A 4 -27.00 21.83 68.08
CA ILE A 4 -27.15 20.41 67.76
C ILE A 4 -28.59 20.17 67.28
N ARG A 5 -28.79 19.35 66.23
CA ARG A 5 -29.97 18.49 66.10
C ARG A 5 -29.60 17.14 65.48
N LEU A 6 -29.74 16.10 66.31
CA LEU A 6 -29.91 14.70 65.94
C LEU A 6 -31.32 14.46 65.37
N GLY A 7 -31.42 13.45 64.49
CA GLY A 7 -32.64 12.73 64.09
C GLY A 7 -32.31 11.88 62.86
N ALA A 8 -31.86 10.62 62.98
CA ALA A 8 -32.58 9.38 63.34
C ALA A 8 -33.48 8.82 62.20
N THR A 9 -33.10 7.62 61.72
CA THR A 9 -33.93 6.58 61.02
C THR A 9 -34.35 6.92 59.57
N ALA A 10 -34.18 6.07 58.55
CA ALA A 10 -34.47 4.64 58.52
C ALA A 10 -33.58 3.83 57.54
N LEU A 11 -33.26 2.64 58.04
CA LEU A 11 -32.77 1.43 57.38
C LEU A 11 -33.88 0.83 56.48
N VAL A 12 -33.48 -0.03 55.54
CA VAL A 12 -34.26 -1.05 54.79
C VAL A 12 -34.47 -0.73 53.30
N CYS A 13 -33.67 -1.36 52.43
CA CYS A 13 -34.12 -2.47 51.58
C CYS A 13 -32.92 -3.15 50.90
N LEU A 14 -32.74 -4.43 51.23
CA LEU A 14 -31.93 -5.39 50.49
C LEU A 14 -32.36 -5.39 49.02
N VAL A 15 -31.43 -5.14 48.10
CA VAL A 15 -31.51 -5.72 46.75
C VAL A 15 -30.37 -6.72 46.67
N TRP A 16 -30.72 -7.99 46.84
CA TRP A 16 -29.88 -9.10 46.43
C TRP A 16 -29.76 -9.03 44.90
N SER A 17 -28.70 -8.41 44.40
CA SER A 17 -28.18 -8.72 43.07
C SER A 17 -27.62 -10.15 43.16
N GLY A 18 -28.43 -11.12 42.73
CA GLY A 18 -27.97 -12.47 42.49
C GLY A 18 -26.94 -12.44 41.37
N CYS A 19 -25.66 -12.39 41.74
CA CYS A 19 -24.66 -13.11 40.97
C CYS A 19 -25.11 -14.57 41.05
N ALA A 20 -25.82 -15.02 40.01
CA ALA A 20 -25.92 -16.44 39.75
C ALA A 20 -24.47 -16.90 39.56
N ALA A 21 -23.91 -17.47 40.63
CA ALA A 21 -22.74 -18.31 40.52
C ALA A 21 -23.13 -19.36 39.50
N ASP A 22 -22.55 -19.23 38.32
CA ASP A 22 -22.57 -20.27 37.32
C ASP A 22 -22.22 -21.56 38.05
N THR A 23 -23.12 -22.53 37.95
CA THR A 23 -22.99 -23.79 38.68
C THR A 23 -21.65 -24.39 38.29
N THR A 24 -20.68 -24.28 39.19
CA THR A 24 -19.45 -25.08 39.20
C THR A 24 -19.83 -26.49 38.76
N ASP A 25 -19.49 -26.86 37.52
CA ASP A 25 -19.59 -28.25 37.10
C ASP A 25 -18.69 -29.00 38.10
N PRO A 26 -19.25 -29.90 38.94
CA PRO A 26 -18.45 -30.64 39.92
C PRO A 26 -17.43 -31.57 39.24
N ARG A 27 -17.39 -31.64 37.90
CA ARG A 27 -16.25 -32.11 37.14
C ARG A 27 -15.22 -31.00 36.99
N GLY A 28 -14.61 -30.59 38.11
CA GLY A 28 -13.26 -30.04 38.06
C GLY A 28 -12.41 -31.04 37.29
N SER A 29 -12.21 -30.75 36.01
CA SER A 29 -11.48 -31.60 35.08
C SER A 29 -10.05 -31.66 35.58
N THR A 30 -9.71 -32.70 36.35
CA THR A 30 -8.33 -33.05 36.68
C THR A 30 -7.65 -33.69 35.46
N GLY A 31 -8.05 -33.30 34.25
CA GLY A 31 -7.51 -33.76 32.99
C GLY A 31 -6.63 -32.68 32.37
N SER A 32 -5.75 -33.08 31.45
CA SER A 32 -5.01 -32.15 30.61
C SER A 32 -5.98 -31.31 29.78
N THR A 33 -5.66 -30.04 29.59
CA THR A 33 -6.44 -29.17 28.71
C THR A 33 -5.54 -28.47 27.70
N VAL A 34 -6.15 -28.02 26.61
CA VAL A 34 -5.54 -27.15 25.61
C VAL A 34 -6.31 -25.83 25.60
N ALA A 35 -5.58 -24.73 25.70
CA ALA A 35 -6.09 -23.38 25.52
C ALA A 35 -5.83 -22.95 24.07
N VAL A 36 -6.89 -22.89 23.27
CA VAL A 36 -6.86 -22.47 21.87
C VAL A 36 -7.15 -20.98 21.80
N ASN A 37 -6.22 -20.20 21.24
CA ASN A 37 -6.44 -18.79 20.93
C ASN A 37 -6.40 -18.58 19.42
N ILE A 38 -7.36 -17.82 18.92
CA ILE A 38 -7.50 -17.45 17.51
C ILE A 38 -7.42 -15.94 17.44
N ALA A 39 -6.50 -15.42 16.63
CA ALA A 39 -6.33 -13.98 16.44
C ALA A 39 -7.59 -13.34 15.79
N PRO A 40 -7.87 -12.05 16.06
CA PRO A 40 -9.02 -11.35 15.48
C PRO A 40 -8.93 -11.25 13.97
N LEU A 41 -10.08 -11.40 13.30
CA LEU A 41 -10.23 -11.10 11.88
C LEU A 41 -10.61 -9.63 11.77
N GLN A 42 -9.63 -8.74 11.61
CA GLN A 42 -9.90 -7.29 11.55
C GLN A 42 -10.55 -6.90 10.21
N LEU A 43 -11.73 -7.42 9.92
CA LEU A 43 -12.44 -7.24 8.66
C LEU A 43 -13.64 -6.32 8.85
N ALA A 44 -13.69 -5.23 8.09
CA ALA A 44 -14.85 -4.35 8.06
C ALA A 44 -16.16 -5.12 7.77
N ASN A 45 -17.21 -4.82 8.53
CA ASN A 45 -18.53 -5.47 8.48
C ASN A 45 -18.50 -6.98 8.81
N VAL A 46 -17.49 -7.44 9.56
CA VAL A 46 -17.54 -8.74 10.25
C VAL A 46 -17.81 -8.46 11.72
N SER A 47 -18.89 -9.03 12.25
CA SER A 47 -19.23 -8.94 13.68
C SER A 47 -19.44 -10.30 14.35
N ASP A 48 -19.15 -11.38 13.65
CA ASP A 48 -19.03 -12.73 14.20
C ASP A 48 -18.26 -13.63 13.21
N ALA A 49 -17.47 -14.58 13.72
CA ALA A 49 -16.91 -15.67 12.96
C ALA A 49 -17.17 -16.99 13.67
N CYS A 50 -17.30 -18.07 12.90
CA CYS A 50 -17.55 -19.40 13.43
C CYS A 50 -16.40 -20.33 13.13
N TRP A 51 -15.93 -20.97 14.19
CA TRP A 51 -14.76 -21.83 14.15
C TRP A 51 -15.10 -23.21 14.65
N ASP A 52 -14.61 -24.22 13.94
CA ASP A 52 -14.65 -25.61 14.33
C ASP A 52 -13.27 -26.04 14.85
N ILE A 53 -13.27 -26.53 16.09
CA ILE A 53 -12.08 -27.00 16.79
C ILE A 53 -12.21 -28.51 16.96
N GLU A 54 -11.22 -29.27 16.48
CA GLU A 54 -11.08 -30.70 16.74
C GLU A 54 -9.70 -30.98 17.34
N VAL A 55 -9.63 -31.82 18.37
CA VAL A 55 -8.34 -32.26 18.93
C VAL A 55 -8.24 -33.77 18.90
N ARG A 56 -7.14 -34.25 18.31
CA ARG A 56 -6.80 -35.67 18.24
C ARG A 56 -5.54 -35.96 19.04
N ASN A 57 -5.47 -37.09 19.75
CA ASN A 57 -4.28 -37.50 20.49
C ASN A 57 -3.22 -38.18 19.59
N GLY A 58 -2.11 -38.64 20.19
CA GLY A 58 -1.00 -39.30 19.47
C GLY A 58 -1.39 -40.57 18.70
N SER A 59 -2.46 -41.25 19.12
CA SER A 59 -3.06 -42.39 18.42
C SER A 59 -4.07 -42.00 17.34
N GLY A 60 -4.38 -40.71 17.18
CA GLY A 60 -5.34 -40.17 16.22
C GLY A 60 -6.80 -40.25 16.68
N GLU A 61 -7.07 -40.57 17.95
CA GLU A 61 -8.42 -40.56 18.52
C GLU A 61 -8.86 -39.12 18.80
N THR A 62 -10.07 -38.76 18.39
CA THR A 62 -10.67 -37.46 18.70
C THR A 62 -10.98 -37.35 20.20
N VAL A 63 -10.27 -36.47 20.89
CA VAL A 63 -10.41 -36.18 22.32
C VAL A 63 -11.55 -35.21 22.57
N PHE A 64 -11.70 -34.18 21.72
CA PHE A 64 -12.87 -33.31 21.72
C PHE A 64 -13.12 -32.66 20.36
N THR A 65 -14.35 -32.20 20.19
CA THR A 65 -14.77 -31.31 19.10
C THR A 65 -15.63 -30.19 19.66
N LYS A 66 -15.49 -28.98 19.12
CA LYS A 66 -16.28 -27.83 19.55
C LYS A 66 -16.42 -26.82 18.42
N ARG A 67 -17.66 -26.36 18.19
CA ARG A 67 -17.92 -25.12 17.45
C ARG A 67 -17.96 -23.94 18.41
N VAL A 68 -17.24 -22.87 18.09
CA VAL A 68 -17.23 -21.60 18.82
C VAL A 68 -17.55 -20.45 17.88
N THR A 69 -18.03 -19.34 18.45
CA THR A 69 -18.22 -18.09 17.71
C THR A 69 -17.41 -16.98 18.36
N SER A 70 -16.93 -16.03 17.57
CA SER A 70 -16.13 -14.92 18.09
C SER A 70 -16.93 -14.02 19.03
N ARG A 71 -18.25 -13.91 18.85
CA ARG A 71 -19.09 -13.15 19.78
C ARG A 71 -19.24 -13.79 21.15
N GLN A 72 -19.29 -15.12 21.22
CA GLN A 72 -19.46 -15.82 22.50
C GLN A 72 -18.12 -16.05 23.20
N TYR A 73 -17.06 -16.27 22.44
CA TYR A 73 -15.76 -16.71 22.93
C TYR A 73 -14.61 -15.73 22.63
N GLY A 74 -14.91 -14.53 22.14
CA GLY A 74 -13.94 -13.47 21.80
C GLY A 74 -14.56 -12.07 21.89
N ASP A 75 -14.09 -11.17 21.02
CA ASP A 75 -14.44 -9.76 20.86
C ASP A 75 -15.62 -9.52 19.89
N GLY A 76 -16.06 -10.56 19.16
CA GLY A 76 -17.11 -10.42 18.16
C GLY A 76 -16.62 -9.81 16.84
N GLN A 77 -15.34 -9.90 16.52
CA GLN A 77 -14.69 -9.46 15.29
C GLN A 77 -13.71 -10.54 14.81
N GLY A 78 -14.09 -11.81 14.98
CA GLY A 78 -13.36 -12.96 14.45
C GLY A 78 -12.45 -13.72 15.42
N ASP A 79 -11.96 -13.11 16.50
CA ASP A 79 -11.13 -13.80 17.49
C ASP A 79 -11.97 -14.81 18.30
N ALA A 80 -11.33 -15.84 18.83
CA ALA A 80 -11.96 -16.67 19.85
C ALA A 80 -10.91 -17.34 20.73
N SER A 81 -11.23 -17.51 22.01
CA SER A 81 -10.46 -18.27 22.97
C SER A 81 -11.31 -19.36 23.59
N TYR A 82 -10.82 -20.60 23.55
CA TYR A 82 -11.51 -21.76 24.10
C TYR A 82 -10.55 -22.72 24.79
N VAL A 83 -10.94 -23.19 25.98
CA VAL A 83 -10.20 -24.23 26.70
C VAL A 83 -10.97 -25.54 26.60
N GLY A 84 -10.34 -26.55 25.98
CA GLY A 84 -10.90 -27.88 25.76
C GLY A 84 -10.01 -29.00 26.34
N PRO A 85 -10.53 -30.22 26.53
CA PRO A 85 -9.71 -31.35 26.98
C PRO A 85 -8.58 -31.70 26.00
N CYS A 86 -7.49 -32.29 26.47
CA CYS A 86 -6.55 -33.00 25.61
C CYS A 86 -5.98 -34.24 26.33
N ASP A 87 -5.23 -35.09 25.63
CA ASP A 87 -4.70 -36.32 26.22
C ASP A 87 -3.23 -36.15 26.61
N GLY A 88 -2.95 -36.02 27.91
CA GLY A 88 -1.59 -35.98 28.46
C GLY A 88 -1.03 -37.35 28.86
N SER A 89 -1.65 -38.45 28.46
CA SER A 89 -1.21 -39.80 28.82
C SER A 89 0.09 -40.19 28.14
N GLN A 90 0.88 -41.05 28.77
CA GLN A 90 2.14 -41.54 28.19
C GLN A 90 1.86 -42.30 26.88
N GLY A 91 2.46 -41.84 25.78
CA GLY A 91 2.26 -42.39 24.44
C GLY A 91 1.23 -41.62 23.61
N GLU A 92 0.39 -40.80 24.25
CA GLU A 92 -0.71 -40.04 23.61
C GLU A 92 -0.52 -38.52 23.68
N ALA A 93 0.46 -38.05 24.47
CA ALA A 93 0.72 -36.63 24.75
C ALA A 93 0.90 -35.75 23.50
N ALA A 94 1.33 -36.30 22.36
CA ALA A 94 1.47 -35.55 21.10
C ALA A 94 0.11 -35.38 20.42
N ASN A 95 -0.63 -34.33 20.78
CA ASN A 95 -1.95 -34.05 20.24
C ASN A 95 -1.86 -33.15 19.00
N VAL A 96 -2.81 -33.24 18.09
CA VAL A 96 -2.99 -32.34 16.96
C VAL A 96 -4.31 -31.59 17.13
N VAL A 97 -4.22 -30.26 17.12
CA VAL A 97 -5.36 -29.35 17.14
C VAL A 97 -5.65 -28.94 15.71
N TYR A 98 -6.86 -29.23 15.24
CA TYR A 98 -7.40 -28.81 13.96
C TYR A 98 -8.34 -27.63 14.16
N LEU A 99 -8.21 -26.62 13.30
CA LEU A 99 -9.04 -25.43 13.30
C LEU A 99 -9.59 -25.19 11.90
N ASP A 100 -10.90 -24.99 11.81
CA ASP A 100 -11.60 -24.77 10.54
C ASP A 100 -12.47 -23.51 10.63
N LEU A 101 -12.38 -22.63 9.63
CA LEU A 101 -13.20 -21.42 9.54
C LEU A 101 -14.50 -21.77 8.79
N VAL A 102 -15.58 -21.89 9.53
CA VAL A 102 -16.87 -22.33 8.99
C VAL A 102 -17.64 -21.17 8.34
N GLY A 103 -17.43 -19.94 8.81
CA GLY A 103 -18.10 -18.77 8.25
C GLY A 103 -17.81 -17.47 8.96
N ILE A 104 -18.01 -16.37 8.25
CA ILE A 104 -17.89 -14.99 8.74
C ILE A 104 -19.21 -14.24 8.52
N TYR A 105 -19.64 -13.41 9.48
CA TYR A 105 -21.00 -12.86 9.47
C TYR A 105 -21.01 -11.35 9.74
N ASP A 106 -21.87 -10.64 9.01
CA ASP A 106 -22.28 -9.26 9.32
C ASP A 106 -23.54 -9.30 10.20
N GLY A 107 -23.36 -9.67 11.45
CA GLY A 107 -24.45 -9.82 12.42
C GLY A 107 -24.14 -10.91 13.43
N ALA A 108 -25.15 -11.38 14.18
CA ALA A 108 -24.97 -12.60 14.97
C ALA A 108 -24.79 -13.79 14.05
N ALA A 109 -23.76 -14.59 14.30
CA ALA A 109 -23.62 -15.89 13.68
C ALA A 109 -24.89 -16.73 13.90
N THR A 110 -25.41 -17.32 12.82
CA THR A 110 -26.49 -18.33 12.87
C THR A 110 -25.95 -19.75 12.95
N CYS A 111 -24.69 -19.89 13.37
CA CYS A 111 -23.99 -21.16 13.39
C CYS A 111 -24.69 -22.14 14.33
N ALA A 112 -25.07 -23.28 13.77
CA ALA A 112 -25.63 -24.37 14.58
C ALA A 112 -24.60 -24.75 15.66
N PRO A 113 -25.01 -24.94 16.92
CA PRO A 113 -24.07 -25.20 18.01
C PRO A 113 -23.39 -26.57 17.95
N ALA A 114 -23.78 -27.42 16.99
CA ALA A 114 -23.17 -28.72 16.76
C ALA A 114 -22.01 -28.58 15.78
N PHE A 115 -20.84 -29.09 16.17
CA PHE A 115 -19.74 -29.36 15.26
C PHE A 115 -20.20 -30.39 14.23
N VAL A 116 -20.04 -30.07 12.95
CA VAL A 116 -20.20 -31.02 11.86
C VAL A 116 -19.03 -30.76 10.92
N ALA A 117 -18.07 -31.71 10.91
CA ALA A 117 -16.86 -31.58 10.13
C ALA A 117 -17.19 -31.40 8.64
N GLY A 118 -16.72 -30.31 8.05
CA GLY A 118 -16.91 -30.00 6.64
C GLY A 118 -18.32 -29.59 6.24
N ASP A 119 -19.20 -29.25 7.20
CA ASP A 119 -20.47 -28.59 6.85
C ASP A 119 -20.24 -27.10 6.62
N ASP A 120 -20.35 -26.68 5.36
CA ASP A 120 -20.60 -25.29 5.01
C ASP A 120 -21.95 -24.85 5.60
N LEU A 121 -21.94 -23.75 6.35
CA LEU A 121 -23.17 -23.23 6.93
C LEU A 121 -23.97 -22.45 5.87
N ASP A 122 -24.98 -23.11 5.31
CA ASP A 122 -26.07 -22.49 4.54
C ASP A 122 -26.84 -21.48 5.42
N GLY A 123 -26.36 -20.23 5.52
CA GLY A 123 -26.89 -19.31 6.53
C GLY A 123 -26.61 -17.82 6.37
N GLY A 124 -26.11 -17.36 5.22
CA GLY A 124 -25.78 -15.95 5.02
C GLY A 124 -24.42 -15.56 5.57
N SER A 125 -23.47 -16.50 5.62
CA SER A 125 -22.04 -16.14 5.73
C SER A 125 -21.68 -15.19 4.60
N GLN A 126 -20.85 -14.20 4.92
CA GLN A 126 -20.19 -13.39 3.91
C GLN A 126 -19.25 -14.30 3.10
N PRO A 127 -19.08 -14.05 1.78
CA PRO A 127 -18.05 -14.74 1.01
C PRO A 127 -16.68 -14.49 1.61
N PHE A 128 -15.84 -15.51 1.68
CA PHE A 128 -14.42 -15.43 2.00
C PHE A 128 -13.66 -16.48 1.18
N ASN A 129 -12.35 -16.30 1.03
CA ASN A 129 -11.49 -17.29 0.42
C ASN A 129 -10.90 -18.17 1.53
N ASP A 130 -11.31 -19.43 1.57
CA ASP A 130 -10.87 -20.44 2.53
C ASP A 130 -9.71 -21.29 1.99
N GLY A 131 -8.93 -20.78 1.02
CA GLY A 131 -7.86 -21.52 0.34
C GLY A 131 -6.76 -22.09 1.25
N PHE A 132 -6.74 -21.73 2.54
CA PHE A 132 -5.90 -22.34 3.57
C PHE A 132 -6.45 -23.67 4.13
N GLY A 133 -7.74 -23.98 3.93
CA GLY A 133 -8.41 -25.20 4.39
C GLY A 133 -8.40 -25.39 5.90
N VAL A 134 -8.45 -26.66 6.35
CA VAL A 134 -8.35 -26.99 7.78
C VAL A 134 -6.91 -26.80 8.27
N LEU A 135 -6.74 -25.88 9.20
CA LEU A 135 -5.46 -25.59 9.85
C LEU A 135 -5.12 -26.64 10.89
N SER A 136 -3.83 -26.89 11.15
CA SER A 136 -3.44 -27.81 12.22
C SER A 136 -2.16 -27.42 12.94
N ARG A 137 -2.10 -27.72 14.24
CA ARG A 137 -0.91 -27.52 15.10
C ARG A 137 -0.68 -28.74 15.98
N THR A 138 0.57 -29.19 16.06
CA THR A 138 0.96 -30.26 16.99
C THR A 138 1.37 -29.64 18.32
N ILE A 139 0.83 -30.16 19.41
CA ILE A 139 1.15 -29.76 20.79
C ILE A 139 1.51 -30.98 21.63
N THR A 140 2.24 -30.75 22.72
CA THR A 140 2.47 -31.78 23.74
C THR A 140 1.64 -31.46 24.97
N CYS A 141 0.60 -32.27 25.22
CA CYS A 141 -0.23 -32.12 26.39
C CYS A 141 0.41 -32.72 27.64
N GLU A 142 0.41 -31.94 28.71
CA GLU A 142 0.92 -32.37 30.02
C GLU A 142 -0.23 -32.73 30.96
N ALA A 143 -0.06 -33.79 31.75
CA ALA A 143 -1.05 -34.24 32.73
C ALA A 143 -1.37 -33.13 33.75
N ASN A 144 -2.64 -32.74 33.87
CA ASN A 144 -3.13 -31.70 34.80
C ASN A 144 -2.55 -30.30 34.55
N ALA A 145 -2.16 -30.00 33.32
CA ALA A 145 -1.73 -28.67 32.92
C ALA A 145 -2.44 -28.23 31.63
N ASP A 146 -2.50 -26.92 31.46
CA ASP A 146 -3.03 -26.29 30.27
C ASP A 146 -1.89 -26.08 29.27
N THR A 147 -2.10 -26.49 28.03
CA THR A 147 -1.15 -26.27 26.94
C THR A 147 -1.74 -25.22 26.00
N ALA A 148 -1.06 -24.08 25.83
CA ALA A 148 -1.52 -23.05 24.90
C ALA A 148 -1.22 -23.45 23.44
N VAL A 149 -2.14 -23.11 22.55
CA VAL A 149 -1.96 -23.15 21.09
C VAL A 149 -2.56 -21.90 20.49
N ASP A 150 -1.79 -21.25 19.62
CA ASP A 150 -2.20 -20.01 18.97
C ASP A 150 -2.33 -20.25 17.47
N PHE A 151 -3.42 -19.71 16.90
CA PHE A 151 -3.66 -19.63 15.47
C PHE A 151 -3.76 -18.15 15.08
N ASN A 152 -2.74 -17.65 14.40
CA ASN A 152 -2.78 -16.33 13.78
C ASN A 152 -3.24 -16.53 12.33
N VAL A 153 -4.43 -16.02 12.02
CA VAL A 153 -5.07 -16.21 10.72
C VAL A 153 -5.55 -14.87 10.22
N THR A 154 -4.94 -14.40 9.14
CA THR A 154 -5.48 -13.30 8.32
C THR A 154 -6.33 -13.94 7.23
N VAL A 155 -7.58 -13.50 7.06
CA VAL A 155 -8.51 -14.08 6.09
C VAL A 155 -8.80 -13.10 4.98
N LEU A 156 -8.75 -13.61 3.74
CA LEU A 156 -9.06 -12.86 2.55
C LEU A 156 -10.56 -12.86 2.22
N ARG A 157 -11.13 -11.70 1.90
CA ARG A 157 -12.50 -11.60 1.37
C ARG A 157 -12.57 -10.96 -0.02
N PRO A 158 -13.34 -11.53 -0.97
CA PRO A 158 -13.65 -10.87 -2.25
C PRO A 158 -14.34 -9.52 -2.05
N ALA A 159 -13.90 -8.49 -2.75
CA ALA A 159 -14.44 -7.15 -2.69
C ALA A 159 -15.09 -6.74 -4.03
N ASN A 160 -16.32 -6.25 -3.94
CA ASN A 160 -17.14 -5.85 -5.09
C ASN A 160 -17.04 -4.35 -5.43
N GLN A 161 -15.96 -3.68 -5.04
CA GLN A 161 -15.81 -2.24 -5.28
C GLN A 161 -15.25 -2.01 -6.68
N GLY A 162 -16.14 -1.69 -7.62
CA GLY A 162 -15.80 -1.52 -9.02
C GLY A 162 -14.82 -0.37 -9.27
N PHE A 163 -13.58 -0.71 -9.59
CA PHE A 163 -12.77 0.01 -10.58
C PHE A 163 -11.58 -0.80 -11.13
N PHE A 164 -11.28 -1.99 -10.58
CA PHE A 164 -10.32 -2.95 -11.13
C PHE A 164 -10.86 -4.37 -10.91
N ASP A 165 -10.70 -5.26 -11.90
CA ASP A 165 -11.26 -6.60 -11.89
C ASP A 165 -10.71 -7.44 -10.71
N VAL A 166 -11.61 -7.73 -9.77
CA VAL A 166 -11.40 -8.51 -8.53
C VAL A 166 -10.50 -7.84 -7.51
N ALA A 167 -11.14 -7.35 -6.44
CA ALA A 167 -10.46 -6.91 -5.23
C ALA A 167 -10.60 -7.97 -4.13
N VAL A 168 -9.67 -7.98 -3.18
CA VAL A 168 -9.58 -8.93 -2.06
C VAL A 168 -9.18 -8.19 -0.78
N ASN A 169 -9.59 -8.63 0.41
CA ASN A 169 -9.41 -7.87 1.67
C ASN A 169 -8.47 -8.59 2.66
N PHE A 170 -7.34 -7.98 3.08
CA PHE A 170 -6.38 -8.42 4.09
C PHE A 170 -6.52 -7.57 5.36
N ASP A 171 -7.09 -8.05 6.45
CA ASP A 171 -7.15 -7.27 7.71
C ASP A 171 -7.66 -5.82 7.51
N SER A 172 -8.77 -5.70 6.75
CA SER A 172 -9.37 -4.44 6.27
C SER A 172 -8.71 -3.80 5.05
N VAL A 173 -7.56 -4.28 4.57
CA VAL A 173 -6.87 -3.77 3.37
C VAL A 173 -7.39 -4.42 2.08
N PHE A 174 -8.06 -3.64 1.23
CA PHE A 174 -8.57 -4.06 -0.07
C PHE A 174 -7.52 -3.98 -1.17
N CYS A 175 -7.00 -5.10 -1.66
CA CYS A 175 -6.08 -5.19 -2.78
C CYS A 175 -6.73 -5.58 -4.09
N SER A 176 -6.15 -5.15 -5.19
CA SER A 176 -6.40 -5.62 -6.56
C SER A 176 -5.07 -5.88 -7.23
N ALA A 177 -4.98 -6.95 -8.00
CA ALA A 177 -3.80 -7.32 -8.78
C ALA A 177 -4.20 -7.55 -10.24
N LYS A 178 -3.31 -7.16 -11.16
CA LYS A 178 -3.49 -7.34 -12.61
C LYS A 178 -2.15 -7.62 -13.28
N LEU A 179 -2.20 -8.39 -14.35
CA LEU A 179 -1.13 -8.51 -15.33
C LEU A 179 -1.74 -8.29 -16.71
N ASP A 180 -1.51 -7.11 -17.27
CA ASP A 180 -2.09 -6.70 -18.56
C ASP A 180 -0.99 -6.69 -19.63
N CYS A 181 -1.26 -7.32 -20.77
CA CYS A 181 -0.38 -7.25 -21.94
C CYS A 181 -1.09 -6.84 -23.24
N CYS A 182 -2.41 -6.64 -23.20
CA CYS A 182 -3.24 -6.28 -24.35
C CYS A 182 -4.12 -5.04 -24.08
N ASP A 183 -4.26 -4.14 -25.05
CA ASP A 183 -5.11 -2.93 -24.97
C ASP A 183 -6.61 -3.23 -25.15
N ASP A 184 -6.95 -4.32 -25.85
CA ASP A 184 -8.31 -4.84 -26.02
C ASP A 184 -8.25 -6.35 -25.83
N ALA A 185 -9.24 -6.91 -25.14
CA ALA A 185 -9.44 -8.34 -25.11
C ALA A 185 -10.74 -8.56 -25.85
N ASP A 186 -10.65 -8.85 -27.15
CA ASP A 186 -11.75 -9.49 -27.82
C ASP A 186 -12.10 -10.82 -27.10
N GLU A 187 -13.27 -11.37 -27.38
CA GLU A 187 -13.86 -12.44 -26.55
C GLU A 187 -13.06 -13.77 -26.55
N ASP A 188 -11.92 -13.83 -27.25
CA ASP A 188 -11.12 -15.05 -27.38
C ASP A 188 -9.98 -15.19 -26.34
N PHE A 189 -9.79 -14.18 -25.48
CA PHE A 189 -8.79 -14.15 -24.40
C PHE A 189 -7.34 -14.36 -24.89
N ARG A 190 -7.05 -14.03 -26.14
CA ARG A 190 -5.70 -14.09 -26.71
C ARG A 190 -5.20 -12.69 -27.00
N CYS A 191 -3.89 -12.51 -26.85
CA CYS A 191 -3.23 -11.28 -27.21
C CYS A 191 -2.68 -11.40 -28.63
N ASP A 192 -3.26 -10.71 -29.61
CA ASP A 192 -2.64 -10.63 -30.93
C ASP A 192 -1.52 -9.56 -30.94
N PRO A 193 -0.48 -9.70 -31.79
CA PRO A 193 0.60 -8.71 -31.87
C PRO A 193 0.16 -7.27 -32.20
N ALA A 194 -1.04 -7.10 -32.77
CA ALA A 194 -1.63 -5.79 -33.04
C ALA A 194 -2.23 -5.12 -31.78
N GLU A 195 -2.50 -5.91 -30.75
CA GLU A 195 -3.19 -5.50 -29.50
C GLU A 195 -2.23 -5.36 -28.33
N TYR A 196 -0.96 -5.77 -28.51
CA TYR A 196 0.07 -5.58 -27.51
C TYR A 196 0.11 -4.13 -27.03
N ILE A 197 0.07 -3.94 -25.72
CA ILE A 197 0.15 -2.63 -25.10
C ILE A 197 1.47 -1.95 -25.52
N LYS A 198 1.38 -0.74 -26.11
CA LYS A 198 2.55 0.04 -26.57
C LYS A 198 2.81 1.25 -25.65
N LEU A 199 3.44 1.04 -24.48
CA LEU A 199 3.62 2.11 -23.49
C LEU A 199 5.04 2.67 -23.41
N LEU A 200 6.04 1.82 -23.19
CA LEU A 200 7.41 2.27 -22.93
C LEU A 200 8.15 2.65 -24.21
N ALA A 201 8.97 3.70 -24.12
CA ALA A 201 9.78 4.17 -25.24
C ALA A 201 10.97 3.23 -25.48
N ASN A 202 11.14 2.80 -26.73
CA ASN A 202 12.29 2.02 -27.18
C ASN A 202 13.43 2.92 -27.69
N GLY A 203 14.61 2.32 -27.90
CA GLY A 203 15.79 3.04 -28.40
C GLY A 203 15.65 3.61 -29.83
N ALA A 204 14.60 3.23 -30.56
CA ALA A 204 14.30 3.75 -31.90
C ALA A 204 13.40 5.01 -31.87
N GLY A 205 13.02 5.49 -30.68
CA GLY A 205 12.20 6.69 -30.51
C GLY A 205 10.69 6.47 -30.65
N GLY A 206 10.25 5.21 -30.76
CA GLY A 206 8.84 4.82 -30.72
C GLY A 206 8.45 4.23 -29.36
N ARG A 207 7.17 3.95 -29.17
CA ARG A 207 6.69 3.09 -28.07
C ARG A 207 6.62 1.65 -28.55
N ASP A 208 6.86 0.70 -27.66
CA ASP A 208 6.86 -0.72 -28.01
C ASP A 208 6.18 -1.61 -26.97
N THR A 209 6.10 -2.89 -27.28
CA THR A 209 5.41 -3.93 -26.51
C THR A 209 5.79 -3.87 -25.03
N THR A 210 4.77 -3.67 -24.20
CA THR A 210 4.91 -3.47 -22.76
C THR A 210 3.92 -4.36 -22.03
N VAL A 211 4.39 -5.09 -21.02
CA VAL A 211 3.53 -5.77 -20.04
C VAL A 211 3.41 -4.90 -18.80
N VAL A 212 2.24 -4.81 -18.21
CA VAL A 212 1.99 -4.04 -16.98
C VAL A 212 1.57 -4.98 -15.86
N LEU A 213 2.40 -5.08 -14.83
CA LEU A 213 2.03 -5.66 -13.55
C LEU A 213 1.50 -4.54 -12.66
N GLY A 214 0.27 -4.66 -12.19
CA GLY A 214 -0.34 -3.71 -11.27
C GLY A 214 -0.71 -4.40 -9.97
N PHE A 215 -0.32 -3.81 -8.85
CA PHE A 215 -0.75 -4.24 -7.52
C PHE A 215 -1.11 -3.02 -6.69
N ALA A 216 -2.34 -2.95 -6.18
CA ALA A 216 -2.79 -1.80 -5.41
C ALA A 216 -3.65 -2.25 -4.25
N CYS A 217 -3.44 -1.66 -3.07
CA CYS A 217 -4.15 -1.98 -1.86
C CYS A 217 -4.62 -0.74 -1.11
N THR A 218 -5.77 -0.84 -0.45
CA THR A 218 -6.43 0.26 0.24
C THR A 218 -6.85 -0.17 1.63
N ALA A 219 -6.29 0.41 2.67
CA ALA A 219 -6.79 0.19 4.03
C ALA A 219 -8.27 0.58 4.14
N GLY A 220 -9.06 -0.28 4.80
CA GLY A 220 -10.41 0.02 5.22
C GLY A 220 -10.37 1.21 6.18
N GLY A 221 -11.30 2.15 6.02
CA GLY A 221 -11.18 3.46 6.66
C GLY A 221 -10.84 3.44 8.16
N GLY A 222 -10.12 4.47 8.61
CA GLY A 222 -9.56 4.56 9.96
C GLY A 222 -8.12 5.05 9.92
N ASP A 223 -7.34 4.69 10.95
CA ASP A 223 -5.89 4.96 11.07
C ASP A 223 -5.02 3.83 10.48
N ALA A 224 -5.62 2.90 9.74
CA ALA A 224 -4.93 1.74 9.17
C ALA A 224 -3.90 2.16 8.11
N ASP A 225 -2.70 1.60 8.20
CA ASP A 225 -1.53 2.06 7.47
C ASP A 225 -1.02 0.98 6.50
N THR A 226 -1.51 1.04 5.26
CA THR A 226 -1.19 0.02 4.25
C THR A 226 0.30 0.02 3.92
N THR A 227 0.95 -1.12 4.10
CA THR A 227 2.27 -1.42 3.57
C THR A 227 2.13 -2.42 2.44
N LEU A 228 2.63 -2.11 1.24
CA LEU A 228 2.69 -3.09 0.15
C LEU A 228 3.98 -3.91 0.28
N LEU A 229 3.88 -5.19 -0.04
CA LEU A 229 4.98 -6.15 -0.03
C LEU A 229 5.08 -6.78 -1.42
N MET A 230 6.28 -6.95 -1.96
CA MET A 230 6.49 -7.57 -3.26
C MET A 230 7.85 -8.26 -3.32
N ASP A 231 7.92 -9.43 -3.96
CA ASP A 231 9.19 -10.06 -4.33
C ASP A 231 9.81 -9.38 -5.57
N ASP A 232 11.05 -9.70 -5.88
CA ASP A 232 11.58 -9.44 -7.22
C ASP A 232 10.64 -10.03 -8.29
N ILE A 233 10.54 -9.35 -9.43
CA ILE A 233 9.83 -9.86 -10.61
C ILE A 233 10.83 -10.61 -11.47
N VAL A 234 10.60 -11.92 -11.64
CA VAL A 234 11.50 -12.81 -12.37
C VAL A 234 10.83 -13.27 -13.65
N ILE A 235 11.48 -13.04 -14.80
CA ILE A 235 11.10 -13.60 -16.10
C ILE A 235 12.16 -14.64 -16.45
N ASP A 236 11.82 -15.91 -16.34
CA ASP A 236 12.72 -17.04 -16.60
C ASP A 236 12.37 -17.68 -17.94
N CYS A 237 13.33 -17.72 -18.87
CA CYS A 237 13.22 -18.36 -20.19
C CYS A 237 14.02 -19.67 -20.28
N GLY A 238 14.40 -20.25 -19.12
CA GLY A 238 15.11 -21.51 -19.01
C GLY A 238 16.59 -21.40 -19.33
N ALA A 239 17.01 -21.93 -20.48
CA ALA A 239 18.42 -21.95 -20.87
C ALA A 239 18.97 -20.55 -21.15
N ASP A 240 18.09 -19.62 -21.50
CA ASP A 240 18.38 -18.22 -21.80
C ASP A 240 18.38 -17.36 -20.52
N GLY A 241 18.56 -17.98 -19.35
CA GLY A 241 18.63 -17.27 -18.08
C GLY A 241 17.33 -16.57 -17.68
N ALA A 242 17.43 -15.73 -16.66
CA ALA A 242 16.30 -14.98 -16.13
C ALA A 242 16.61 -13.49 -16.08
N ALA A 243 15.63 -12.68 -16.46
CA ALA A 243 15.61 -11.25 -16.13
C ALA A 243 15.00 -11.07 -14.74
N VAL A 244 15.68 -10.33 -13.87
CA VAL A 244 15.24 -10.03 -12.50
C VAL A 244 15.08 -8.53 -12.36
N ILE A 245 13.90 -8.10 -11.90
CA ILE A 245 13.54 -6.70 -11.69
C ILE A 245 13.26 -6.49 -10.20
N ASP A 246 14.03 -5.59 -9.59
CA ASP A 246 13.81 -5.05 -8.26
C ASP A 246 12.73 -3.95 -8.34
N PRO A 247 11.50 -4.19 -7.83
CA PRO A 247 10.43 -3.21 -7.87
C PRO A 247 10.67 -1.99 -6.95
N ASP A 248 11.61 -2.04 -6.00
CA ASP A 248 12.00 -0.91 -5.12
C ASP A 248 13.22 -0.13 -5.65
N GLY A 249 13.79 -0.54 -6.77
CA GLY A 249 14.99 0.03 -7.39
C GLY A 249 14.94 1.51 -7.81
N GLY A 250 13.79 2.18 -7.63
CA GLY A 250 13.59 3.60 -7.91
C GLY A 250 12.29 3.87 -8.66
N LEU A 251 11.91 5.14 -8.79
CA LEU A 251 10.75 5.57 -9.58
C LEU A 251 11.13 5.87 -11.04
N GLY A 252 10.18 5.64 -11.95
CA GLY A 252 10.36 5.90 -13.38
C GLY A 252 11.17 4.81 -14.06
N ASN A 253 11.92 5.16 -15.12
CA ASN A 253 12.72 4.20 -15.88
C ASN A 253 13.93 3.74 -15.07
N ILE A 254 14.02 2.44 -14.80
CA ILE A 254 15.10 1.81 -14.03
C ILE A 254 15.97 0.86 -14.87
N TYR A 255 15.68 0.69 -16.17
CA TYR A 255 16.49 -0.16 -17.04
C TYR A 255 17.93 0.35 -17.17
N GLY A 256 18.89 -0.57 -17.16
CA GLY A 256 20.32 -0.26 -17.16
C GLY A 256 20.88 0.22 -15.82
N THR A 257 20.06 0.24 -14.76
CA THR A 257 20.52 0.39 -13.37
C THR A 257 20.80 -0.98 -12.74
N ALA A 258 21.30 -1.00 -11.50
CA ALA A 258 21.50 -2.25 -10.77
C ALA A 258 20.19 -2.95 -10.37
N ALA A 259 19.05 -2.25 -10.46
CA ALA A 259 17.73 -2.78 -10.14
C ALA A 259 17.17 -3.72 -11.23
N VAL A 260 17.81 -3.79 -12.40
CA VAL A 260 17.42 -4.72 -13.47
C VAL A 260 18.64 -5.54 -13.87
N ASN A 261 18.58 -6.84 -13.60
CA ASN A 261 19.55 -7.80 -14.09
C ASN A 261 18.94 -8.57 -15.26
N ASP A 262 19.31 -8.20 -16.48
CA ASP A 262 18.80 -8.78 -17.73
C ASP A 262 19.99 -9.17 -18.64
N PRO A 263 20.67 -10.30 -18.35
CA PRO A 263 21.92 -10.65 -19.02
C PRO A 263 21.74 -11.01 -20.50
N GLU A 264 20.58 -11.53 -20.88
CA GLU A 264 20.29 -11.95 -22.26
C GLU A 264 19.57 -10.86 -23.08
N GLY A 265 19.25 -9.71 -22.48
CA GLY A 265 18.59 -8.61 -23.19
C GLY A 265 17.15 -8.95 -23.57
N LEU A 266 16.44 -9.67 -22.70
CA LEU A 266 15.03 -10.03 -22.88
C LEU A 266 14.12 -8.80 -22.83
N LEU A 267 14.59 -7.73 -22.18
CA LEU A 267 13.85 -6.50 -21.95
C LEU A 267 14.54 -5.34 -22.68
N PHE A 268 13.78 -4.35 -23.14
CA PHE A 268 14.35 -3.11 -23.67
C PHE A 268 14.17 -1.91 -22.72
N GLN A 269 13.26 -2.01 -21.76
CA GLN A 269 12.96 -0.96 -20.78
C GLN A 269 12.20 -1.55 -19.59
N VAL A 270 12.34 -0.93 -18.42
CA VAL A 270 11.52 -1.22 -17.24
C VAL A 270 11.23 0.11 -16.54
N ALA A 271 9.99 0.32 -16.13
CA ALA A 271 9.61 1.48 -15.34
C ALA A 271 8.74 1.10 -14.14
N VAL A 272 9.05 1.69 -12.99
CA VAL A 272 8.30 1.49 -11.74
C VAL A 272 7.53 2.75 -11.38
N TYR A 273 6.26 2.58 -11.07
CA TYR A 273 5.37 3.61 -10.56
C TYR A 273 4.74 3.13 -9.26
N ARG A 274 5.15 3.73 -8.14
CA ARG A 274 4.50 3.55 -6.84
C ARG A 274 4.00 4.87 -6.31
N GLY A 275 2.95 4.83 -5.52
CA GLY A 275 2.37 6.03 -4.98
C GLY A 275 1.20 5.76 -4.05
N GLU A 276 0.63 6.85 -3.56
CA GLU A 276 -0.60 6.87 -2.80
C GLU A 276 -1.60 7.78 -3.52
N GLU A 277 -2.82 7.28 -3.71
CA GLU A 277 -3.92 8.06 -4.24
C GLU A 277 -4.77 8.59 -3.08
N SER A 278 -4.93 9.91 -3.01
CA SER A 278 -5.71 10.58 -1.97
C SER A 278 -7.22 10.44 -2.26
N PHE A 279 -7.80 9.30 -1.90
CA PHE A 279 -9.25 9.12 -1.83
C PHE A 279 -9.74 9.26 -0.37
N THR A 280 -11.03 8.97 -0.13
CA THR A 280 -11.56 8.84 1.25
C THR A 280 -10.83 7.74 2.05
N PHE A 281 -10.08 6.87 1.36
CA PHE A 281 -9.25 5.83 1.91
C PHE A 281 -7.85 5.95 1.28
N SER A 282 -6.79 5.65 2.05
CA SER A 282 -5.42 5.64 1.53
C SER A 282 -5.22 4.41 0.64
N LYS A 283 -5.29 4.61 -0.67
CA LYS A 283 -4.97 3.59 -1.67
C LYS A 283 -3.51 3.71 -2.05
N ARG A 284 -2.73 2.68 -1.82
CA ARG A 284 -1.36 2.55 -2.32
C ARG A 284 -1.33 1.66 -3.54
N TYR A 285 -0.40 1.94 -4.45
CA TYR A 285 -0.18 1.12 -5.61
C TYR A 285 1.30 0.95 -5.92
N TRP A 286 1.59 -0.14 -6.60
CA TRP A 286 2.87 -0.53 -7.15
C TRP A 286 2.62 -1.10 -8.54
N ASN A 287 2.97 -0.34 -9.56
CA ASN A 287 2.83 -0.72 -10.96
C ASN A 287 4.22 -0.82 -11.59
N VAL A 288 4.46 -1.91 -12.30
CA VAL A 288 5.70 -2.14 -13.03
C VAL A 288 5.37 -2.33 -14.51
N ALA A 289 5.86 -1.42 -15.35
CA ALA A 289 5.79 -1.54 -16.79
C ALA A 289 7.09 -2.20 -17.29
N ILE A 290 6.95 -3.27 -18.06
CA ILE A 290 8.04 -4.13 -18.52
C ILE A 290 8.05 -4.10 -20.05
N GLY A 291 9.04 -3.43 -20.64
CA GLY A 291 9.23 -3.33 -22.09
C GLY A 291 9.97 -4.57 -22.59
N VAL A 292 9.29 -5.35 -23.43
CA VAL A 292 9.74 -6.69 -23.84
C VAL A 292 10.36 -6.67 -25.24
N ASP A 293 11.57 -7.23 -25.40
CA ASP A 293 12.17 -7.43 -26.72
C ASP A 293 11.65 -8.73 -27.35
N THR A 294 10.54 -8.62 -28.09
CA THR A 294 9.90 -9.75 -28.78
C THR A 294 10.81 -10.47 -29.78
N VAL A 295 11.89 -9.84 -30.26
CA VAL A 295 12.86 -10.49 -31.15
C VAL A 295 13.82 -11.36 -30.35
N ALA A 296 14.25 -10.88 -29.17
CA ALA A 296 15.08 -11.64 -28.25
C ALA A 296 14.34 -12.87 -27.69
N LEU A 297 13.02 -12.76 -27.49
CA LEU A 297 12.17 -13.85 -26.99
C LEU A 297 11.72 -14.87 -28.05
N ALA A 298 11.97 -14.61 -29.33
CA ALA A 298 11.43 -15.45 -30.41
C ALA A 298 11.91 -16.91 -30.29
N GLY A 299 10.97 -17.85 -30.16
CA GLY A 299 11.23 -19.27 -29.98
C GLY A 299 11.57 -19.71 -28.55
N SER A 300 11.52 -18.81 -27.56
CA SER A 300 11.68 -19.13 -26.13
C SER A 300 10.32 -19.36 -25.46
N GLU A 301 10.31 -20.17 -24.40
CA GLU A 301 9.17 -20.32 -23.48
C GLU A 301 9.59 -19.67 -22.16
N CYS A 302 8.89 -18.61 -21.77
CA CYS A 302 9.23 -17.84 -20.59
C CYS A 302 8.09 -17.82 -19.59
N THR A 303 8.42 -17.84 -18.32
CA THR A 303 7.48 -17.70 -17.21
C THR A 303 7.78 -16.47 -16.37
N LEU A 304 6.74 -15.77 -15.93
CA LEU A 304 6.84 -14.70 -14.95
C LEU A 304 6.48 -15.24 -13.57
N THR A 305 7.35 -14.98 -12.59
CA THR A 305 7.12 -15.28 -11.19
C THR A 305 7.35 -14.07 -10.29
N THR A 306 6.41 -13.81 -9.37
CA THR A 306 6.54 -12.91 -8.22
C THR A 306 5.43 -13.21 -7.20
N LYS A 307 5.47 -12.59 -6.03
CA LYS A 307 4.34 -12.52 -5.10
C LYS A 307 4.18 -11.12 -4.55
N ALA A 308 2.95 -10.75 -4.25
CA ALA A 308 2.61 -9.46 -3.69
C ALA A 308 1.62 -9.61 -2.53
N GLY A 309 1.85 -8.91 -1.44
CA GLY A 309 0.99 -8.91 -0.26
C GLY A 309 0.79 -7.49 0.25
N ALA A 310 -0.11 -7.33 1.21
CA ALA A 310 -0.23 -6.08 1.92
C ALA A 310 -0.52 -6.33 3.39
N ASP A 311 0.00 -5.45 4.22
CA ASP A 311 -0.16 -5.49 5.66
C ASP A 311 -0.64 -4.13 6.19
N ASP A 312 -1.25 -4.15 7.37
CA ASP A 312 -1.46 -2.94 8.17
C ASP A 312 -0.35 -2.88 9.22
N ALA A 313 0.61 -1.96 9.03
CA ALA A 313 1.75 -1.83 9.94
C ALA A 313 1.35 -1.49 11.39
N SER A 314 0.09 -1.10 11.62
CA SER A 314 -0.46 -0.82 12.94
C SER A 314 -1.11 -2.03 13.62
N ALA A 315 -1.42 -3.10 12.88
CA ALA A 315 -2.11 -4.27 13.40
C ALA A 315 -1.17 -5.21 14.18
N ALA A 316 -1.71 -5.85 15.21
CA ALA A 316 -1.01 -6.91 15.93
C ALA A 316 -1.18 -8.23 15.17
N GLY A 317 -0.15 -8.65 14.43
CA GLY A 317 -0.17 -9.83 13.57
C GLY A 317 0.48 -9.51 12.22
N GLY A 318 0.19 -10.31 11.20
CA GLY A 318 0.53 -9.99 9.82
C GLY A 318 2.03 -10.08 9.47
N ALA A 319 2.41 -9.32 8.45
CA ALA A 319 3.73 -9.36 7.84
C ALA A 319 4.63 -8.23 8.37
N GLN A 320 5.36 -8.51 9.44
CA GLN A 320 6.22 -7.52 10.09
C GLN A 320 7.55 -7.36 9.39
N ASN A 321 7.85 -6.16 8.90
CA ASN A 321 9.09 -5.86 8.17
C ASN A 321 9.35 -6.85 7.03
N GLN A 322 8.34 -7.13 6.20
CA GLN A 322 8.39 -8.12 5.11
C GLN A 322 8.41 -9.59 5.55
N HIS A 323 8.32 -9.89 6.84
CA HIS A 323 8.33 -11.26 7.36
C HIS A 323 6.98 -11.70 7.91
N ILE A 324 6.47 -12.81 7.42
CA ILE A 324 5.35 -13.56 8.00
C ILE A 324 5.97 -14.66 8.86
N ALA A 325 5.65 -14.67 10.15
CA ALA A 325 6.23 -15.62 11.09
C ALA A 325 5.87 -17.08 10.73
N ALA A 326 6.79 -18.00 10.99
CA ALA A 326 6.60 -19.42 10.71
C ALA A 326 5.29 -19.98 11.30
N GLY A 327 4.40 -20.39 10.40
CA GLY A 327 3.13 -21.03 10.70
C GLY A 327 1.96 -20.08 10.91
N ASP A 328 2.16 -18.77 10.85
CA ASP A 328 1.05 -17.84 10.68
C ASP A 328 0.41 -18.08 9.31
N VAL A 329 -0.90 -17.89 9.24
CA VAL A 329 -1.68 -18.03 8.00
C VAL A 329 -1.97 -16.64 7.48
N PHE A 330 -1.30 -16.28 6.39
CA PHE A 330 -1.33 -14.96 5.80
C PHE A 330 -1.56 -15.11 4.29
N PRO A 331 -2.55 -14.41 3.71
CA PRO A 331 -2.76 -14.48 2.28
C PRO A 331 -1.75 -13.62 1.53
N PHE A 332 -1.52 -13.92 0.26
CA PHE A 332 -0.83 -13.07 -0.69
C PHE A 332 -1.28 -13.40 -2.10
N VAL A 333 -1.07 -12.47 -3.03
CA VAL A 333 -1.27 -12.72 -4.46
C VAL A 333 -0.02 -13.35 -5.03
N ALA A 334 -0.14 -14.56 -5.55
CA ALA A 334 0.91 -15.27 -6.25
C ALA A 334 0.76 -15.07 -7.75
N PHE A 335 1.85 -14.64 -8.38
CA PHE A 335 2.05 -14.69 -9.82
C PHE A 335 3.03 -15.84 -10.02
N THR A 336 2.57 -17.08 -10.10
CA THR A 336 3.47 -18.25 -10.12
C THR A 336 3.45 -18.92 -11.48
N ASP A 337 4.62 -19.02 -12.11
CA ASP A 337 4.81 -19.70 -13.39
C ASP A 337 3.83 -19.22 -14.47
N ILE A 338 3.50 -17.92 -14.46
CA ILE A 338 2.59 -17.34 -15.45
C ILE A 338 3.27 -17.47 -16.82
N PRO A 339 2.69 -18.13 -17.82
CA PRO A 339 3.31 -18.19 -19.13
C PRO A 339 3.40 -16.77 -19.70
N PHE A 340 4.62 -16.24 -19.71
CA PHE A 340 4.91 -14.87 -20.07
C PHE A 340 5.07 -14.74 -21.58
N TRP A 341 5.80 -15.67 -22.21
CA TRP A 341 5.98 -15.69 -23.66
C TRP A 341 6.10 -17.14 -24.14
N GLY A 342 5.65 -17.41 -25.37
CA GLY A 342 5.76 -18.76 -25.95
C GLY A 342 4.58 -19.65 -25.57
N TYR A 343 3.34 -19.22 -25.82
CA TYR A 343 2.15 -19.99 -25.46
C TYR A 343 2.03 -21.30 -26.27
N PHE A 344 1.91 -22.44 -25.58
CA PHE A 344 1.70 -23.73 -26.24
C PHE A 344 0.21 -24.02 -26.44
N ASP A 345 -0.26 -24.05 -27.69
CA ASP A 345 -1.67 -24.29 -28.02
C ASP A 345 -2.06 -25.78 -28.09
N GLY A 346 -1.17 -26.68 -27.67
CA GLY A 346 -1.32 -28.12 -27.81
C GLY A 346 -0.66 -28.70 -29.07
N THR A 347 -0.29 -27.85 -30.03
CA THR A 347 0.31 -28.27 -31.31
C THR A 347 1.61 -27.53 -31.66
N SER A 348 1.75 -26.29 -31.23
CA SER A 348 2.95 -25.48 -31.41
C SER A 348 3.10 -24.43 -30.30
N VAL A 349 4.34 -24.03 -30.05
CA VAL A 349 4.68 -22.81 -29.30
C VAL A 349 4.39 -21.63 -30.21
N LEU A 350 3.54 -20.71 -29.75
CA LEU A 350 3.23 -19.47 -30.43
C LEU A 350 4.07 -18.35 -29.81
N ASP A 351 4.72 -17.54 -30.65
CA ASP A 351 5.45 -16.34 -30.24
C ASP A 351 4.48 -15.22 -29.84
N THR A 352 3.75 -15.44 -28.74
CA THR A 352 2.80 -14.49 -28.16
C THR A 352 2.73 -14.61 -26.64
N PHE A 353 2.19 -13.58 -26.00
CA PHE A 353 1.87 -13.59 -24.57
C PHE A 353 0.71 -14.55 -24.28
N ALA A 354 0.78 -15.25 -23.14
CA ALA A 354 -0.36 -16.01 -22.64
C ALA A 354 -1.22 -15.22 -21.65
N CYS A 355 -0.70 -14.11 -21.12
CA CYS A 355 -1.52 -13.18 -20.35
C CYS A 355 -2.55 -12.54 -21.28
N ALA A 356 -3.71 -12.22 -20.71
CA ALA A 356 -4.66 -11.30 -21.30
C ALA A 356 -5.00 -10.22 -20.27
N GLN A 357 -6.27 -10.10 -19.88
CA GLN A 357 -6.70 -9.36 -18.70
C GLN A 357 -6.86 -10.35 -17.55
N GLU A 358 -5.74 -10.77 -16.97
CA GLU A 358 -5.75 -11.73 -15.87
C GLU A 358 -6.49 -11.13 -14.66
N ARG A 359 -7.51 -11.86 -14.16
CA ARG A 359 -8.30 -11.45 -12.99
C ARG A 359 -7.88 -12.25 -11.78
N LEU A 360 -7.63 -11.61 -10.64
CA LEU A 360 -7.32 -12.35 -9.41
C LEU A 360 -8.41 -13.39 -9.08
N ASP A 361 -8.01 -14.64 -8.83
CA ASP A 361 -8.91 -15.78 -8.55
C ASP A 361 -9.99 -16.03 -9.64
N GLY A 362 -9.77 -15.52 -10.85
CA GLY A 362 -10.64 -15.77 -12.00
C GLY A 362 -10.53 -17.23 -12.49
N PRO A 363 -11.59 -17.80 -13.10
CA PRO A 363 -11.46 -19.03 -13.86
C PRO A 363 -10.35 -18.87 -14.90
N GLU A 364 -9.43 -19.85 -14.97
CA GLU A 364 -8.28 -19.85 -15.90
C GLU A 364 -7.22 -18.77 -15.64
N SER A 365 -7.39 -17.97 -14.58
CA SER A 365 -6.41 -16.94 -14.21
C SER A 365 -5.14 -17.56 -13.64
N TYR A 366 -4.01 -16.97 -14.02
CA TYR A 366 -2.72 -17.27 -13.40
C TYR A 366 -2.46 -16.45 -12.12
N LEU A 367 -3.32 -15.48 -11.81
CA LEU A 367 -3.28 -14.69 -10.58
C LEU A 367 -4.10 -15.40 -9.50
N GLN A 368 -3.43 -15.91 -8.47
CA GLN A 368 -4.08 -16.67 -7.41
C GLN A 368 -3.83 -16.05 -6.04
N THR A 369 -4.85 -16.02 -5.20
CA THR A 369 -4.66 -15.85 -3.77
C THR A 369 -4.14 -17.15 -3.19
N VAL A 370 -2.97 -17.09 -2.56
CA VAL A 370 -2.33 -18.20 -1.85
C VAL A 370 -2.18 -17.83 -0.38
N TYR A 371 -2.14 -18.83 0.50
CA TYR A 371 -1.92 -18.64 1.92
C TYR A 371 -0.62 -19.29 2.39
N THR A 372 0.06 -18.66 3.35
CA THR A 372 1.07 -19.37 4.15
C THR A 372 0.40 -20.46 4.99
N GLY A 373 1.09 -21.57 5.21
CA GLY A 373 0.54 -22.73 5.92
C GLY A 373 1.00 -22.82 7.37
N THR A 374 0.15 -23.37 8.25
CA THR A 374 0.49 -23.69 9.65
C THR A 374 1.62 -24.71 9.81
N GLY A 375 1.98 -25.41 8.74
CA GLY A 375 3.14 -26.33 8.70
C GLY A 375 4.47 -25.65 8.40
N ALA A 376 4.50 -24.36 8.07
CA ALA A 376 5.73 -23.65 7.76
C ALA A 376 6.66 -23.63 8.98
N THR A 377 7.90 -24.09 8.79
CA THR A 377 8.95 -24.09 9.83
C THR A 377 9.92 -22.92 9.69
N VAL A 378 9.72 -22.09 8.66
CA VAL A 378 10.51 -20.90 8.37
C VAL A 378 9.55 -19.76 8.04
N ASP A 379 10.00 -18.55 8.33
CA ASP A 379 9.26 -17.35 7.99
C ASP A 379 9.12 -17.25 6.47
N THR A 380 7.99 -16.72 6.01
CA THR A 380 7.82 -16.32 4.61
C THR A 380 8.24 -14.87 4.49
N CYS A 381 9.20 -14.59 3.62
CA CYS A 381 9.75 -13.24 3.43
C CYS A 381 9.30 -12.68 2.09
N PHE A 382 9.12 -11.36 2.02
CA PHE A 382 9.13 -10.60 0.77
C PHE A 382 10.48 -9.90 0.61
N ASP A 383 10.91 -9.69 -0.64
CA ASP A 383 12.17 -9.00 -0.90
C ASP A 383 12.06 -7.48 -0.65
N HIS A 384 10.86 -6.93 -0.86
CA HIS A 384 10.61 -5.49 -0.81
C HIS A 384 9.37 -5.13 0.00
N SER A 385 9.41 -3.94 0.60
CA SER A 385 8.26 -3.28 1.20
C SER A 385 8.16 -1.84 0.74
N TYR A 386 6.96 -1.39 0.43
CA TYR A 386 6.60 0.00 0.28
C TYR A 386 5.73 0.39 1.49
N PRO A 387 6.35 0.82 2.60
CA PRO A 387 5.63 1.20 3.80
C PRO A 387 4.88 2.50 3.56
N ALA A 388 3.97 2.78 4.47
CA ALA A 388 3.31 4.04 4.42
C ALA A 388 4.14 5.22 4.90
N VAL A 389 3.90 6.36 4.25
CA VAL A 389 4.51 7.61 4.65
C VAL A 389 3.77 8.07 5.89
N THR A 390 4.28 7.69 7.07
CA THR A 390 3.70 8.14 8.33
C THR A 390 3.77 9.67 8.35
N ALA A 391 2.63 10.35 8.35
CA ALA A 391 2.53 11.82 8.36
C ALA A 391 3.10 12.47 9.65
N GLY A 392 3.77 11.69 10.50
CA GLY A 392 4.27 12.05 11.83
C GLY A 392 5.78 12.25 11.95
N GLY A 393 6.54 12.26 10.85
CA GLY A 393 7.90 12.79 10.89
C GLY A 393 7.84 14.29 11.14
N ASN A 394 7.95 14.73 12.41
CA ASN A 394 8.10 16.14 12.78
C ASN A 394 8.98 16.86 11.75
N CYS A 395 8.48 17.94 11.17
CA CYS A 395 9.28 18.91 10.42
C CYS A 395 10.28 19.67 11.34
N ASP A 396 10.89 18.99 12.32
CA ASP A 396 12.09 19.44 13.03
C ASP A 396 13.35 19.14 12.20
N ALA A 397 13.24 19.20 10.87
CA ALA A 397 14.42 19.35 10.04
C ALA A 397 15.04 20.72 10.42
N PRO A 398 16.35 20.78 10.74
CA PRO A 398 17.00 22.06 10.97
C PRO A 398 16.75 22.96 9.75
N PRO A 399 16.49 24.26 9.93
CA PRO A 399 16.21 25.16 8.82
C PRO A 399 17.28 24.99 7.75
N LEU A 400 16.86 24.63 6.53
CA LEU A 400 17.75 24.52 5.38
C LEU A 400 18.43 25.89 5.19
N ALA A 401 19.72 25.96 5.53
CA ALA A 401 20.55 27.10 5.21
C ALA A 401 20.86 27.08 3.71
N LEU A 402 19.96 27.69 2.91
CA LEU A 402 20.24 27.94 1.50
C LEU A 402 21.39 28.95 1.41
N THR A 403 22.58 28.49 1.06
CA THR A 403 23.74 29.37 0.87
C THR A 403 23.69 29.95 -0.54
N LEU A 404 23.12 31.14 -0.69
CA LEU A 404 23.16 31.90 -1.94
C LEU A 404 24.58 32.43 -2.16
N THR A 405 25.23 31.96 -3.22
CA THR A 405 26.52 32.51 -3.66
C THR A 405 26.24 33.46 -4.81
N CYS A 406 26.37 34.77 -4.60
CA CYS A 406 26.31 35.73 -5.69
C CYS A 406 27.55 35.57 -6.57
N LEU A 407 27.40 34.96 -7.74
CA LEU A 407 28.42 34.99 -8.78
C LEU A 407 28.34 36.35 -9.49
N GLN A 408 29.28 37.23 -9.17
CA GLN A 408 29.46 38.48 -9.88
C GLN A 408 30.03 38.18 -11.26
N TYR A 409 29.23 38.30 -12.32
CA TYR A 409 29.74 38.19 -13.68
C TYR A 409 30.62 39.41 -13.99
N PRO A 410 31.86 39.23 -14.48
CA PRO A 410 32.64 40.36 -14.96
C PRO A 410 31.94 40.94 -16.19
N ASN A 411 31.70 42.25 -16.14
CA ASN A 411 31.07 43.09 -17.15
C ASN A 411 31.17 42.51 -18.58
N VAL A 412 30.04 42.06 -19.11
CA VAL A 412 29.90 41.84 -20.55
C VAL A 412 29.88 43.22 -21.18
N GLY A 413 30.99 43.62 -21.81
CA GLY A 413 31.10 44.91 -22.48
C GLY A 413 29.98 45.06 -23.50
N ALA A 414 29.04 45.95 -23.22
CA ALA A 414 28.06 46.38 -24.19
C ALA A 414 28.79 47.10 -25.33
N ALA A 415 28.59 46.62 -26.56
CA ALA A 415 29.03 47.31 -27.76
C ALA A 415 28.34 48.68 -27.84
N GLU A 416 29.14 49.70 -28.13
CA GLU A 416 28.80 51.12 -28.08
C GLU A 416 27.64 51.50 -29.01
N GLY A 417 26.65 52.19 -28.44
CA GLY A 417 25.75 53.11 -29.13
C GLY A 417 25.78 54.44 -28.36
N GLU A 418 26.16 55.52 -29.06
CA GLU A 418 26.52 56.83 -28.52
C GLU A 418 25.47 57.49 -27.62
N GLY A 419 25.94 58.11 -26.51
CA GLY A 419 25.12 59.01 -25.69
C GLY A 419 25.79 59.39 -24.36
N ILE A 420 26.52 60.50 -24.37
CA ILE A 420 27.23 61.10 -23.23
C ILE A 420 26.23 61.59 -22.16
N TRP A 421 26.41 61.20 -20.89
CA TRP A 421 26.36 62.09 -19.72
C TRP A 421 27.15 61.48 -18.55
N GLU A 422 28.10 62.26 -18.02
CA GLU A 422 28.93 61.94 -16.86
C GLU A 422 28.13 62.06 -15.55
N GLY A 423 28.36 61.11 -14.64
CA GLY A 423 27.90 61.18 -13.26
C GLY A 423 28.65 60.14 -12.42
N GLY A 424 29.77 60.53 -11.83
CA GLY A 424 30.51 59.67 -10.91
C GLY A 424 29.78 59.46 -9.59
N PHE A 425 29.81 58.24 -9.08
CA PHE A 425 29.67 57.93 -7.67
C PHE A 425 30.74 56.91 -7.26
N ASN A 426 31.25 57.12 -6.04
CA ASN A 426 32.48 56.56 -5.50
C ASN A 426 32.38 55.05 -5.21
N GLU A 427 33.54 54.40 -5.34
CA GLU A 427 33.90 53.19 -4.59
C GLU A 427 33.70 53.42 -3.08
N GLU A 428 32.93 52.54 -2.42
CA GLU A 428 33.26 51.88 -1.14
C GLU A 428 32.03 51.15 -0.60
N THR A 429 31.93 49.85 -0.88
CA THR A 429 31.13 48.91 -0.07
C THR A 429 31.92 47.62 0.09
N PRO A 430 32.16 47.13 1.32
CA PRO A 430 32.87 45.87 1.53
C PRO A 430 31.98 44.67 1.12
N PRO A 431 32.54 43.62 0.50
CA PRO A 431 31.80 42.39 0.21
C PRO A 431 31.56 41.62 1.52
N GLY A 432 30.33 41.24 1.82
CA GLY A 432 30.06 40.38 2.97
C GLY A 432 28.65 40.40 3.59
N GLY A 433 27.61 40.85 2.89
CA GLY A 433 26.24 40.69 3.37
C GLY A 433 25.76 39.25 3.20
N THR A 434 25.60 38.50 4.30
CA THR A 434 24.86 37.23 4.27
C THR A 434 23.38 37.56 4.41
N HIS A 435 22.58 37.26 3.39
CA HIS A 435 21.12 37.39 3.47
C HIS A 435 20.51 36.03 3.81
N VAL A 436 19.77 35.98 4.91
CA VAL A 436 19.06 34.76 5.34
C VAL A 436 17.61 34.91 4.91
N VAL A 437 17.15 34.01 4.05
CA VAL A 437 15.73 33.87 3.70
C VAL A 437 15.18 32.71 4.53
N TYR A 438 14.12 32.97 5.30
CA TYR A 438 13.40 31.92 6.00
C TYR A 438 12.25 31.45 5.10
N ALA A 439 12.15 30.15 4.86
CA ALA A 439 10.97 29.54 4.29
C ALA A 439 10.24 28.80 5.41
N ASP A 440 8.99 29.18 5.65
CA ASP A 440 8.10 28.44 6.54
C ASP A 440 7.41 27.34 5.71
N ALA A 441 7.68 26.09 6.06
CA ALA A 441 7.12 24.93 5.37
C ALA A 441 5.58 24.81 5.55
N THR A 442 4.99 25.52 6.51
CA THR A 442 3.56 25.40 6.82
C THR A 442 2.66 26.40 6.07
N THR A 443 3.19 27.55 5.62
CA THR A 443 2.37 28.63 5.05
C THR A 443 2.51 28.82 3.53
N ARG A 444 3.49 28.17 2.88
CA ARG A 444 3.83 28.39 1.45
C ARG A 444 4.08 29.87 1.07
N GLU A 445 4.34 30.75 2.03
CA GLU A 445 4.73 32.15 1.78
C GLU A 445 6.23 32.36 2.00
N ILE A 446 6.88 33.06 1.09
CA ILE A 446 8.26 33.55 1.26
C ILE A 446 8.18 34.97 1.80
N ALA A 447 8.44 35.18 3.08
CA ALA A 447 8.55 36.51 3.67
C ALA A 447 9.99 37.03 3.50
N GLY A 448 10.19 37.92 2.52
CA GLY A 448 11.47 38.62 2.32
C GLY A 448 11.56 39.91 3.14
N PHE A 449 12.63 40.08 3.92
CA PHE A 449 13.06 41.41 4.37
C PHE A 449 13.97 42.00 3.29
N ALA A 450 13.47 42.98 2.55
CA ALA A 450 14.29 43.80 1.66
C ALA A 450 14.92 44.95 2.46
N SER A 451 16.25 45.03 2.48
CA SER A 451 16.94 46.32 2.65
C SER A 451 16.94 47.03 1.29
N PRO A 452 16.76 48.36 1.23
CA PRO A 452 16.79 49.08 -0.04
C PRO A 452 18.16 48.93 -0.70
N LEU A 453 18.19 48.36 -1.90
CA LEU A 453 19.34 48.44 -2.80
C LEU A 453 19.33 49.85 -3.43
N ALA A 454 20.51 50.46 -3.56
CA ALA A 454 20.64 51.70 -4.31
C ALA A 454 20.50 51.39 -5.81
N ASP A 455 19.65 52.17 -6.49
CA ASP A 455 19.41 52.27 -7.94
C ASP A 455 20.01 51.20 -8.87
N GLY A 456 19.14 50.35 -9.43
CA GLY A 456 19.29 49.83 -10.80
C GLY A 456 19.84 48.42 -11.02
N ASP A 457 20.19 47.67 -9.98
CA ASP A 457 20.74 46.32 -10.16
C ASP A 457 19.68 45.22 -10.22
N TYR A 458 19.80 44.35 -11.24
CA TYR A 458 19.05 43.09 -11.37
C TYR A 458 19.97 41.90 -11.03
N GLY A 459 19.55 41.05 -10.09
CA GLY A 459 20.24 39.79 -9.77
C GLY A 459 19.50 38.60 -10.38
N ILE A 460 20.24 37.67 -11.00
CA ILE A 460 19.70 36.35 -11.37
C ILE A 460 19.94 35.40 -10.19
N VAL A 461 18.87 34.78 -9.71
CA VAL A 461 18.95 33.76 -8.65
C VAL A 461 18.89 32.38 -9.28
N THR A 462 19.99 31.63 -9.24
CA THR A 462 20.00 30.19 -9.52
C THR A 462 20.11 29.45 -8.20
N GLY A 463 19.04 28.78 -7.78
CA GLY A 463 19.04 27.89 -6.63
C GLY A 463 18.85 26.44 -7.08
N GLN A 464 19.62 25.53 -6.52
CA GLN A 464 19.40 24.09 -6.66
C GLN A 464 18.74 23.60 -5.36
N TYR A 465 17.50 23.11 -5.47
CA TYR A 465 16.79 22.55 -4.33
C TYR A 465 17.30 21.12 -4.09
N CYS A 466 17.88 20.87 -2.93
CA CYS A 466 18.31 19.55 -2.49
C CYS A 466 17.70 19.29 -1.11
N PRO A 467 16.63 18.49 -0.98
CA PRO A 467 16.20 18.01 0.31
C PRO A 467 17.20 16.96 0.79
N LEU A 468 17.98 17.31 1.80
CA LEU A 468 18.74 16.32 2.57
C LEU A 468 17.80 15.77 3.66
N HIS A 469 17.42 14.49 3.49
CA HIS A 469 16.57 13.65 4.35
C HIS A 469 15.06 13.62 4.07
N ALA A 470 14.69 13.41 2.81
CA ALA A 470 13.54 12.56 2.50
C ALA A 470 14.08 11.17 2.09
N PRO A 471 13.36 10.07 2.32
CA PRO A 471 13.68 8.79 1.67
C PRO A 471 13.73 9.01 0.15
N ALA A 472 14.56 8.23 -0.55
CA ALA A 472 14.97 8.49 -1.94
C ALA A 472 13.84 8.38 -2.98
N ASP A 473 12.62 8.17 -2.53
CA ASP A 473 11.42 7.75 -3.25
C ASP A 473 10.40 8.88 -3.52
N VAL A 474 10.68 10.12 -3.10
CA VAL A 474 9.87 11.31 -3.46
C VAL A 474 10.74 12.38 -4.12
N PHE A 475 11.17 12.14 -5.36
CA PHE A 475 11.83 13.17 -6.18
C PHE A 475 11.06 13.42 -7.48
N GLN A 476 10.46 14.61 -7.61
CA GLN A 476 10.33 15.26 -8.91
C GLN A 476 11.50 16.22 -9.07
N TYR A 477 12.39 15.95 -10.04
CA TYR A 477 13.38 16.94 -10.45
C TYR A 477 12.67 18.06 -11.24
N ILE A 478 12.41 19.20 -10.60
CA ILE A 478 12.09 20.43 -11.34
C ILE A 478 13.40 21.16 -11.59
N THR A 479 14.07 20.87 -12.71
CA THR A 479 15.16 21.71 -13.21
C THR A 479 14.60 22.79 -14.11
N GLY A 480 14.71 24.05 -13.69
CA GLY A 480 14.30 25.21 -14.48
C GLY A 480 15.02 26.48 -14.05
N THR A 481 15.28 27.38 -15.00
CA THR A 481 15.78 28.73 -14.75
C THR A 481 14.57 29.63 -14.54
N TRP A 482 14.48 30.29 -13.37
CA TRP A 482 13.37 31.18 -13.04
C TRP A 482 13.82 32.63 -13.18
N LEU A 483 13.03 33.44 -13.90
CA LEU A 483 13.20 34.89 -13.92
C LEU A 483 12.22 35.49 -12.92
N ILE A 484 12.73 36.12 -11.85
CA ILE A 484 11.89 36.85 -10.90
C ILE A 484 12.02 38.33 -11.25
N ALA A 485 10.95 38.94 -11.80
CA ALA A 485 10.87 40.37 -11.99
C ALA A 485 10.09 41.01 -10.84
N VAL A 486 10.68 41.99 -10.17
CA VAL A 486 10.00 42.82 -9.16
C VAL A 486 9.57 44.12 -9.83
N ILE A 487 8.27 44.40 -9.85
CA ILE A 487 7.73 45.65 -10.41
C ILE A 487 7.24 46.52 -9.25
N ASP A 488 7.82 47.71 -9.09
CA ASP A 488 7.34 48.74 -8.19
C ASP A 488 6.23 49.54 -8.87
N THR A 489 4.97 49.37 -8.43
CA THR A 489 3.85 50.20 -8.89
C THR A 489 3.58 51.31 -7.89
N GLY A 490 4.45 52.33 -7.87
CA GLY A 490 4.28 53.51 -7.04
C GLY A 490 2.97 54.27 -7.31
N GLY A 491 1.94 54.03 -6.49
CA GLY A 491 0.68 54.76 -6.49
C GLY A 491 0.46 55.51 -5.17
N ALA A 492 0.40 56.84 -5.23
CA ALA A 492 0.19 57.71 -4.06
C ALA A 492 -1.23 57.57 -3.47
N ASN A 493 -1.34 57.21 -2.19
CA ASN A 493 -2.61 57.17 -1.45
C ASN A 493 -2.85 58.50 -0.72
N PRO A 494 -3.97 59.22 -0.93
CA PRO A 494 -4.22 60.53 -0.34
C PRO A 494 -5.00 60.40 0.99
N CYS A 495 -4.44 59.73 1.99
CA CYS A 495 -4.94 59.77 3.37
C CYS A 495 -3.77 59.52 4.32
N GLY A 496 -3.13 60.59 4.77
CA GLY A 496 -1.95 60.52 5.63
C GLY A 496 -2.26 59.99 7.02
N LEU A 497 -1.88 58.75 7.30
CA LEU A 497 -1.55 58.20 8.60
C LEU A 497 -0.36 57.23 8.44
N GLY A 498 0.56 57.24 9.41
CA GLY A 498 1.95 56.81 9.27
C GLY A 498 2.24 55.31 9.23
N ALA A 499 3.52 55.03 8.94
CA ALA A 499 4.20 53.73 8.88
C ALA A 499 3.56 52.70 7.94
N GLY A 500 3.81 52.87 6.63
CA GLY A 500 3.46 51.88 5.62
C GLY A 500 4.39 50.67 5.67
N GLY A 501 3.82 49.51 6.00
CA GLY A 501 4.35 48.21 5.58
C GLY A 501 4.18 48.03 4.08
N LEU A 502 4.99 47.15 3.50
CA LEU A 502 4.87 46.72 2.11
C LEU A 502 3.58 45.88 1.98
N ASP A 503 2.55 46.44 1.35
CA ASP A 503 1.33 45.71 1.03
C ASP A 503 1.51 45.00 -0.32
N SER A 504 1.92 43.74 -0.25
CA SER A 504 1.92 42.72 -1.32
C SER A 504 2.90 42.89 -2.51
N PHE A 505 3.39 41.74 -2.97
CA PHE A 505 4.08 41.56 -4.25
C PHE A 505 3.43 40.38 -4.99
N THR A 506 3.38 40.45 -6.32
CA THR A 506 2.86 39.38 -7.17
C THR A 506 4.03 38.68 -7.85
N ILE A 507 4.14 37.36 -7.65
CA ILE A 507 5.09 36.52 -8.38
C ILE A 507 4.39 36.05 -9.66
N ILE A 508 4.97 36.34 -10.83
CA ILE A 508 4.55 35.75 -12.11
C ILE A 508 5.57 34.65 -12.43
N ALA A 509 5.15 33.39 -12.37
CA ALA A 509 5.93 32.27 -12.85
C ALA A 509 5.43 31.89 -14.25
N GLU A 510 6.22 32.16 -15.29
CA GLU A 510 6.00 31.53 -16.59
C GLU A 510 6.66 30.15 -16.57
N THR A 511 5.84 29.11 -16.61
CA THR A 511 6.30 27.78 -17.01
C THR A 511 6.19 27.71 -18.52
N ASN A 512 7.26 27.29 -19.20
CA ASN A 512 7.18 26.96 -20.63
C ASN A 512 6.35 25.66 -20.78
N ALA A 513 5.03 25.80 -20.78
CA ALA A 513 4.14 24.78 -21.30
C ALA A 513 4.18 24.87 -22.83
N VAL A 514 4.70 23.83 -23.48
CA VAL A 514 4.47 23.63 -24.92
C VAL A 514 3.02 23.17 -25.06
N GLU A 515 2.14 24.08 -25.43
CA GLU A 515 0.74 23.80 -25.73
C GLU A 515 0.68 22.99 -27.06
N SER A 516 0.44 21.68 -26.97
CA SER A 516 0.11 20.86 -28.13
C SER A 516 -1.35 21.09 -28.52
N VAL A 517 -1.56 21.89 -29.56
CA VAL A 517 -2.85 22.05 -30.24
C VAL A 517 -3.19 20.75 -30.98
N TYR A 518 -4.20 20.02 -30.53
CA TYR A 518 -4.82 18.94 -31.31
C TYR A 518 -5.69 19.54 -32.43
N PRO A 519 -5.58 19.06 -33.69
CA PRO A 519 -6.54 19.41 -34.74
C PRO A 519 -7.83 18.60 -34.54
N GLY A 520 -8.97 19.29 -34.61
CA GLY A 520 -10.27 18.79 -34.20
C GLY A 520 -10.85 17.59 -34.98
N GLY A 521 -11.66 16.81 -34.26
CA GLY A 521 -12.70 15.94 -34.81
C GLY A 521 -14.06 16.65 -34.95
N PRO A 522 -14.99 16.11 -35.73
CA PRO A 522 -16.20 16.80 -36.19
C PRO A 522 -17.29 16.96 -35.11
N PRO A 523 -18.24 17.89 -35.29
CA PRO A 523 -19.19 18.27 -34.24
C PRO A 523 -20.36 17.29 -34.18
N ASP A 524 -20.48 16.55 -33.07
CA ASP A 524 -21.73 15.92 -32.69
C ASP A 524 -22.53 16.81 -31.72
N TYR A 525 -23.83 16.70 -31.87
CA TYR A 525 -24.85 17.68 -31.54
C TYR A 525 -25.42 17.41 -30.15
N ASP A 526 -25.06 18.20 -29.14
CA ASP A 526 -25.68 18.13 -27.80
C ASP A 526 -26.85 19.14 -27.67
N PRO A 527 -28.02 18.73 -27.15
CA PRO A 527 -29.21 19.57 -27.05
C PRO A 527 -29.13 20.57 -25.87
N PRO A 528 -29.78 21.75 -25.96
CA PRO A 528 -29.66 22.80 -24.96
C PRO A 528 -30.50 22.47 -23.71
N GLY A 529 -29.86 22.33 -22.54
CA GLY A 529 -30.60 22.18 -21.28
C GLY A 529 -29.83 21.91 -19.98
N SER A 530 -28.53 21.63 -20.01
CA SER A 530 -27.80 21.24 -18.79
C SER A 530 -26.99 22.42 -18.20
N PRO A 531 -27.12 22.74 -16.90
CA PRO A 531 -26.28 23.75 -16.26
C PRO A 531 -24.83 23.25 -16.07
N PRO A 532 -23.84 24.15 -15.99
CA PRO A 532 -22.43 23.79 -15.93
C PRO A 532 -22.11 23.08 -14.62
N GLN A 533 -21.46 21.92 -14.70
CA GLN A 533 -20.81 21.29 -13.56
C GLN A 533 -19.41 21.87 -13.41
N CYS A 534 -19.14 22.50 -12.27
CA CYS A 534 -17.78 22.82 -11.85
C CYS A 534 -17.11 21.52 -11.40
N PHE A 535 -16.01 21.16 -12.06
CA PHE A 535 -15.08 20.13 -11.56
C PHE A 535 -14.05 20.82 -10.67
N PHE A 536 -13.83 20.23 -9.49
CA PHE A 536 -12.71 20.54 -8.60
C PHE A 536 -11.49 19.75 -9.02
#